data_AF-A0A1G2BA94-F1
#
_entry.id   AF-A0A1G2BA94-F1
#
_cell.length_a   1.000
_cell.length_b   1.000
_cell.length_c   1.000
_cell.angle_alpha   90.00
_cell.angle_beta   90.00
_cell.angle_gamma   90.00
#
_symmetry.space_group_name_H-M   'P 1'
#
loop_
_entity.id
_entity.type
_entity.pdbx_description
1 polymer ?
#
loop_
_entity_poly.entity_id
_entity_poly.type
_entity_poly.pdbx_seq_one_letter_code
_entity_poly.pdbx_strand_id
1 'polypeptide(L)'
;MFSGLLTRYVNLDFLSTHHIINRIAYDHIFSRGRFFRKRLARKREQFPSLESIQNFSGYEGPDGGWLRGETKESEHTFNPVSEQGHALEAVSTQYQELVQSLRNGDARGSARNAAYLSHYVVDALDPAHHIGQHSAKHPVYNWEDPYLLSGAPFLYNFPKRHMWFEFRSACFLYWQQKRYALRRFHIPRRRTDVAHILRAFKRRVRHVHRLNIYEKFFHKDLHVTAKQHILRVMFPMMITSVSHFWLSALFQTRRLRRRSNSNISLL
;
A
#
# COMPACT_ATOMS: atom_id res chain seq x y z
N MET A 1 0.59 -6.15 6.30
CA MET A 1 -0.87 -6.29 6.46
C MET A 1 -1.35 -7.61 5.84
N PHE A 2 -2.51 -8.14 6.23
CA PHE A 2 -2.98 -9.44 5.73
C PHE A 2 -3.26 -9.41 4.21
N SER A 3 -2.52 -10.23 3.45
CA SER A 3 -2.57 -10.32 1.98
C SER A 3 -3.42 -11.45 1.42
N GLY A 4 -4.14 -12.20 2.27
CA GLY A 4 -4.95 -13.33 1.82
C GLY A 4 -4.21 -14.66 1.92
N LEU A 5 -4.75 -15.67 1.24
CA LEU A 5 -4.11 -16.98 1.12
C LEU A 5 -3.18 -16.92 -0.10
N LEU A 6 -1.88 -16.77 0.16
CA LEU A 6 -0.81 -16.61 -0.84
C LEU A 6 -0.56 -17.89 -1.65
N THR A 7 -1.61 -18.44 -2.26
CA THR A 7 -1.55 -19.66 -3.05
C THR A 7 -1.68 -19.32 -4.53
N ARG A 8 -0.95 -20.08 -5.36
CA ARG A 8 -1.05 -19.96 -6.82
C ARG A 8 -2.41 -20.45 -7.37
N TYR A 9 -3.08 -21.33 -6.64
CA TYR A 9 -4.23 -22.09 -7.14
C TYR A 9 -5.58 -21.60 -6.61
N VAL A 10 -5.62 -20.96 -5.45
CA VAL A 10 -6.83 -20.45 -4.80
C VAL A 10 -6.62 -19.00 -4.42
N ASN A 11 -7.28 -18.08 -5.15
CA ASN A 11 -7.22 -16.66 -4.85
C ASN A 11 -8.38 -16.26 -3.92
N LEU A 12 -8.07 -16.10 -2.63
CA LEU A 12 -8.98 -15.54 -1.62
C LEU A 12 -8.57 -14.11 -1.22
N ASP A 13 -7.84 -13.42 -2.09
CA ASP A 13 -7.23 -12.12 -1.82
C ASP A 13 -8.28 -11.01 -1.76
N PHE A 14 -9.51 -11.26 -2.20
CA PHE A 14 -10.62 -10.31 -2.06
C PHE A 14 -10.95 -9.96 -0.60
N LEU A 15 -10.54 -10.80 0.36
CA LEU A 15 -10.62 -10.54 1.80
C LEU A 15 -9.38 -9.82 2.37
N SER A 16 -8.31 -9.68 1.57
CA SER A 16 -7.09 -9.02 2.00
C SER A 16 -7.29 -7.52 2.23
N THR A 17 -6.53 -6.98 3.18
CA THR A 17 -6.52 -5.54 3.45
C THR A 17 -6.11 -4.76 2.20
N HIS A 18 -5.09 -5.26 1.49
CA HIS A 18 -4.54 -4.64 0.28
C HIS A 18 -5.60 -4.54 -0.84
N HIS A 19 -6.32 -5.62 -1.11
CA HIS A 19 -7.38 -5.66 -2.14
C HIS A 19 -8.51 -4.67 -1.85
N ILE A 20 -8.96 -4.63 -0.59
CA ILE A 20 -10.03 -3.73 -0.16
C ILE A 20 -9.59 -2.26 -0.25
N ILE A 21 -8.36 -1.94 0.18
CA ILE A 21 -7.81 -0.59 0.08
C ILE A 21 -7.67 -0.17 -1.38
N ASN A 22 -7.15 -1.06 -2.24
CA ASN A 22 -7.00 -0.80 -3.67
C ASN A 22 -8.34 -0.48 -4.32
N ARG A 23 -9.38 -1.27 -4.03
CA ARG A 23 -10.75 -1.02 -4.52
C ARG A 23 -11.25 0.36 -4.09
N ILE A 24 -11.18 0.66 -2.79
CA ILE A 24 -11.69 1.94 -2.27
C ILE A 24 -10.89 3.13 -2.83
N ALA A 25 -9.57 3.04 -2.87
CA ALA A 25 -8.71 4.09 -3.41
C ALA A 25 -8.97 4.33 -4.91
N TYR A 26 -9.14 3.27 -5.68
CA TYR A 26 -9.48 3.33 -7.09
C TYR A 26 -10.82 4.05 -7.30
N ASP A 27 -11.84 3.69 -6.54
CA ASP A 27 -13.15 4.31 -6.65
C ASP A 27 -13.16 5.80 -6.31
N HIS A 28 -12.35 6.21 -5.32
CA HIS A 28 -12.16 7.62 -4.98
C HIS A 28 -11.52 8.45 -6.09
N ILE A 29 -10.62 7.85 -6.87
CA ILE A 29 -9.93 8.55 -7.97
C ILE A 29 -10.76 8.51 -9.26
N PHE A 30 -11.36 7.36 -9.58
CA PHE A 30 -11.82 7.03 -10.94
C PHE A 30 -13.32 6.75 -11.07
N SER A 31 -14.04 6.43 -9.99
CA SER A 31 -15.45 5.99 -10.08
C SER A 31 -16.44 7.04 -9.56
N ARG A 32 -15.99 8.11 -8.89
CA ARG A 32 -16.86 9.18 -8.39
C ARG A 32 -17.07 10.33 -9.38
N GLY A 33 -18.24 10.33 -10.03
CA GLY A 33 -18.86 11.51 -10.64
C GLY A 33 -19.69 11.20 -11.89
N ARG A 34 -21.01 10.96 -11.74
CA ARG A 34 -21.96 10.83 -12.87
C ARG A 34 -21.97 12.07 -13.79
N PHE A 35 -21.50 13.22 -13.30
CA PHE A 35 -21.49 14.50 -14.02
C PHE A 35 -20.15 14.91 -14.66
N PHE A 36 -19.03 14.18 -14.44
CA PHE A 36 -17.70 14.56 -14.96
C PHE A 36 -17.10 13.52 -15.94
N ARG A 37 -17.94 12.89 -16.78
CA ARG A 37 -17.57 11.74 -17.62
C ARG A 37 -16.34 11.96 -18.52
N LYS A 38 -16.18 13.10 -19.19
CA LYS A 38 -15.07 13.27 -20.18
C LYS A 38 -13.67 13.35 -19.57
N ARG A 39 -13.48 14.07 -18.46
CA ARG A 39 -12.14 14.23 -17.83
C ARG A 39 -11.74 13.02 -16.97
N LEU A 40 -12.74 12.29 -16.44
CA LEU A 40 -12.54 11.06 -15.67
C LEU A 40 -12.30 9.85 -16.60
N ALA A 41 -13.01 9.76 -17.73
CA ALA A 41 -12.79 8.72 -18.75
C ALA A 41 -11.33 8.72 -19.25
N ARG A 42 -10.80 9.88 -19.62
CA ARG A 42 -9.39 10.05 -20.01
C ARG A 42 -8.37 9.74 -18.89
N LYS A 43 -8.78 9.74 -17.61
CA LYS A 43 -7.92 9.30 -16.50
C LYS A 43 -7.94 7.77 -16.39
N ARG A 44 -9.11 7.15 -16.54
CA ARG A 44 -9.27 5.69 -16.55
C ARG A 44 -8.52 5.04 -17.73
N GLU A 45 -8.57 5.64 -18.90
CA GLU A 45 -7.82 5.15 -20.08
C GLU A 45 -6.30 5.21 -19.90
N GLN A 46 -5.82 6.04 -18.97
CA GLN A 46 -4.39 6.30 -18.76
C GLN A 46 -3.84 5.62 -17.50
N PHE A 47 -4.65 4.85 -16.78
CA PHE A 47 -4.25 4.13 -15.57
C PHE A 47 -4.72 2.67 -15.70
N PRO A 48 -3.99 1.69 -15.15
CA PRO A 48 -4.44 0.29 -15.18
C PRO A 48 -5.85 0.13 -14.59
N SER A 49 -6.59 -0.87 -15.07
CA SER A 49 -7.89 -1.22 -14.49
C SER A 49 -7.70 -1.78 -13.07
N LEU A 50 -8.74 -1.68 -12.23
CA LEU A 50 -8.70 -2.25 -10.89
C LEU A 50 -8.43 -3.76 -10.92
N GLU A 51 -9.03 -4.48 -11.87
CA GLU A 51 -8.84 -5.91 -12.08
C GLU A 51 -7.38 -6.23 -12.41
N SER A 52 -6.76 -5.49 -13.34
CA SER A 52 -5.34 -5.69 -13.66
C SER A 52 -4.42 -5.41 -12.47
N ILE A 53 -4.74 -4.42 -11.62
CA ILE A 53 -3.98 -4.16 -10.38
C ILE A 53 -4.13 -5.35 -9.41
N GLN A 54 -5.33 -5.90 -9.28
CA GLN A 54 -5.61 -7.02 -8.38
C GLN A 54 -4.99 -8.35 -8.84
N ASN A 55 -4.65 -8.49 -10.13
CA ASN A 55 -3.84 -9.64 -10.57
C ASN A 55 -2.44 -9.67 -9.95
N PHE A 56 -1.98 -8.54 -9.39
CA PHE A 56 -0.72 -8.43 -8.65
C PHE A 56 -0.95 -8.23 -7.15
N SER A 57 -2.14 -8.61 -6.63
CA SER A 57 -2.32 -8.88 -5.21
C SER A 57 -2.06 -10.36 -4.90
N GLY A 58 -1.71 -10.67 -3.66
CA GLY A 58 -1.45 -12.04 -3.21
C GLY A 58 -0.17 -12.62 -3.80
N TYR A 59 -0.27 -13.79 -4.46
CA TYR A 59 0.91 -14.53 -4.92
C TYR A 59 1.76 -13.73 -5.91
N GLU A 60 1.18 -13.09 -6.93
CA GLU A 60 1.94 -12.27 -7.88
C GLU A 60 2.34 -10.88 -7.32
N GLY A 61 1.96 -10.60 -6.06
CA GLY A 61 2.27 -9.36 -5.36
C GLY A 61 3.53 -9.47 -4.49
N PRO A 62 3.86 -8.41 -3.73
CA PRO A 62 5.05 -8.34 -2.89
C PRO A 62 5.18 -9.50 -1.87
N ASP A 63 4.11 -9.86 -1.17
CA ASP A 63 4.17 -10.96 -0.18
C ASP A 63 4.41 -12.32 -0.84
N GLY A 64 3.82 -12.57 -2.01
CA GLY A 64 4.14 -13.79 -2.76
C GLY A 64 5.54 -13.75 -3.37
N GLY A 65 6.02 -12.56 -3.76
CA GLY A 65 7.42 -12.33 -4.12
C GLY A 65 8.37 -12.67 -2.98
N TRP A 66 8.00 -12.32 -1.75
CA TRP A 66 8.76 -12.66 -0.55
C TRP A 66 8.80 -14.17 -0.33
N LEU A 67 7.67 -14.86 -0.46
CA LEU A 67 7.61 -16.33 -0.41
C LEU A 67 8.46 -17.00 -1.50
N ARG A 68 8.61 -16.36 -2.67
CA ARG A 68 9.46 -16.83 -3.77
C ARG A 68 10.93 -16.38 -3.64
N GLY A 69 11.27 -15.55 -2.66
CA GLY A 69 12.61 -14.97 -2.50
C GLY A 69 12.98 -13.89 -3.52
N GLU A 70 11.99 -13.30 -4.19
CA GLU A 70 12.14 -12.20 -5.15
C GLU A 70 12.18 -10.82 -4.49
N THR A 71 11.51 -10.68 -3.34
CA THR A 71 11.51 -9.47 -2.50
C THR A 71 12.03 -9.81 -1.11
N LYS A 72 12.46 -8.79 -0.37
CA LYS A 72 13.00 -8.93 0.98
C LYS A 72 11.96 -8.52 2.02
N GLU A 73 11.94 -9.19 3.17
CA GLU A 73 11.07 -8.83 4.30
C GLU A 73 11.26 -7.36 4.71
N SER A 74 12.50 -6.86 4.65
CA SER A 74 12.77 -5.47 4.99
C SER A 74 12.11 -4.45 4.06
N GLU A 75 11.67 -4.84 2.86
CA GLU A 75 10.89 -3.97 1.96
C GLU A 75 9.46 -3.75 2.43
N HIS A 76 8.95 -4.60 3.32
CA HIS A 76 7.62 -4.45 3.93
C HIS A 76 7.66 -3.63 5.21
N THR A 77 8.83 -3.56 5.84
CA THR A 77 8.97 -3.03 7.19
C THR A 77 9.69 -1.67 7.24
N PHE A 78 9.31 -0.87 8.23
CA PHE A 78 10.00 0.38 8.55
C PHE A 78 9.80 0.73 10.03
N ASN A 79 10.89 0.67 10.81
CA ASN A 79 10.90 1.06 12.21
C ASN A 79 11.01 2.60 12.35
N PRO A 80 9.97 3.30 12.82
CA PRO A 80 9.97 4.77 12.83
C PRO A 80 10.84 5.40 13.92
N VAL A 81 11.38 4.59 14.84
CA VAL A 81 12.30 5.00 15.91
C VAL A 81 13.74 4.87 15.46
N SER A 82 14.15 3.68 14.99
CA SER A 82 15.53 3.42 14.54
C SER A 82 15.79 3.81 13.09
N GLU A 83 14.73 4.15 12.35
CA GLU A 83 14.74 4.40 10.90
C GLU A 83 15.24 3.23 10.05
N GLN A 84 15.26 2.02 10.60
CA GLN A 84 15.63 0.81 9.87
C GLN A 84 14.45 0.27 9.04
N GLY A 85 14.77 -0.54 8.05
CA GLY A 85 13.80 -1.10 7.11
C GLY A 85 13.72 -0.27 5.83
N HIS A 86 13.20 -0.89 4.79
CA HIS A 86 13.24 -0.39 3.42
C HIS A 86 11.86 -0.07 2.84
N ALA A 87 10.76 -0.16 3.62
CA ALA A 87 9.44 0.11 3.07
C ALA A 87 9.26 1.50 2.45
N LEU A 88 9.88 2.55 3.04
CA LEU A 88 9.84 3.89 2.45
C LEU A 88 10.62 4.00 1.14
N GLU A 89 11.73 3.25 1.02
CA GLU A 89 12.51 3.13 -0.20
C GLU A 89 11.72 2.37 -1.27
N ALA A 90 11.13 1.22 -0.91
CA ALA A 90 10.26 0.44 -1.78
C ALA A 90 9.10 1.30 -2.33
N VAL A 91 8.44 2.10 -1.49
CA VAL A 91 7.42 3.07 -1.94
C VAL A 91 7.98 4.07 -2.94
N SER A 92 9.18 4.61 -2.71
CA SER A 92 9.82 5.55 -3.64
C SER A 92 10.13 4.89 -4.99
N THR A 93 10.74 3.71 -4.97
CA THR A 93 11.09 2.94 -6.17
C THR A 93 9.85 2.59 -6.99
N GLN A 94 8.83 1.98 -6.36
CA GLN A 94 7.61 1.60 -7.08
C GLN A 94 6.83 2.81 -7.62
N TYR A 95 6.91 3.97 -6.97
CA TYR A 95 6.35 5.20 -7.53
C TYR A 95 7.06 5.62 -8.82
N GLN A 96 8.39 5.59 -8.85
CA GLN A 96 9.17 5.95 -10.03
C GLN A 96 8.91 4.97 -11.19
N GLU A 97 8.90 3.68 -10.89
CA GLU A 97 8.59 2.61 -11.84
C GLU A 97 7.16 2.73 -12.39
N LEU A 98 6.18 3.05 -11.54
CA LEU A 98 4.82 3.32 -11.99
C LEU A 98 4.76 4.51 -12.95
N VAL A 99 5.44 5.62 -12.62
CA VAL A 99 5.48 6.80 -13.51
C VAL A 99 6.08 6.45 -14.87
N GLN A 100 7.14 5.64 -14.88
CA GLN A 100 7.84 5.20 -16.09
C GLN A 100 6.99 4.26 -16.93
N SER A 101 6.39 3.21 -16.34
CA SER A 101 5.48 2.31 -17.08
C SER A 101 4.27 3.06 -17.65
N LEU A 102 3.67 3.97 -16.88
CA LEU A 102 2.57 4.81 -17.36
C LEU A 102 3.01 5.71 -18.52
N ARG A 103 4.24 6.21 -18.49
CA ARG A 103 4.80 7.05 -19.57
C ARG A 103 4.96 6.24 -20.84
N ASN A 104 5.50 5.04 -20.74
CA ASN A 104 5.80 4.14 -21.85
C ASN A 104 4.56 3.43 -22.42
N GLY A 105 3.41 3.51 -21.73
CA GLY A 105 2.21 2.78 -22.13
C GLY A 105 2.30 1.28 -21.85
N ASP A 106 3.22 0.87 -20.98
CA ASP A 106 3.34 -0.51 -20.52
C ASP A 106 2.20 -0.82 -19.55
N ALA A 107 1.15 -1.47 -20.05
CA ALA A 107 -0.05 -1.79 -19.29
C ALA A 107 0.24 -2.76 -18.12
N ARG A 108 1.05 -3.80 -18.37
CA ARG A 108 1.38 -4.82 -17.36
C ARG A 108 2.27 -4.23 -16.27
N GLY A 109 3.33 -3.53 -16.64
CA GLY A 109 4.21 -2.86 -15.66
C GLY A 109 3.46 -1.79 -14.88
N SER A 110 2.58 -1.02 -15.51
CA SER A 110 1.75 -0.03 -14.80
C SER A 110 0.86 -0.69 -13.75
N ALA A 111 0.22 -1.82 -14.09
CA ALA A 111 -0.63 -2.57 -13.16
C ALA A 111 0.20 -3.15 -11.99
N ARG A 112 1.32 -3.80 -12.29
CA ARG A 112 2.23 -4.36 -11.28
C ARG A 112 2.75 -3.28 -10.34
N ASN A 113 3.32 -2.21 -10.88
CA ASN A 113 3.92 -1.14 -10.08
C ASN A 113 2.86 -0.37 -9.27
N ALA A 114 1.63 -0.25 -9.77
CA ALA A 114 0.52 0.31 -8.99
C ALA A 114 0.14 -0.59 -7.79
N ALA A 115 0.11 -1.91 -7.99
CA ALA A 115 -0.16 -2.89 -6.93
C ALA A 115 0.97 -2.90 -5.88
N TYR A 116 2.23 -3.04 -6.31
CA TYR A 116 3.40 -3.03 -5.43
C TYR A 116 3.50 -1.71 -4.65
N LEU A 117 3.31 -0.57 -5.30
CA LEU A 117 3.27 0.73 -4.62
C LEU A 117 2.18 0.79 -3.55
N SER A 118 0.97 0.32 -3.87
CA SER A 118 -0.11 0.31 -2.89
C SER A 118 0.18 -0.60 -1.70
N HIS A 119 0.84 -1.73 -1.96
CA HIS A 119 1.21 -2.71 -0.96
C HIS A 119 2.18 -2.14 0.07
N TYR A 120 3.33 -1.64 -0.39
CA TYR A 120 4.34 -1.07 0.50
C TYR A 120 3.83 0.20 1.21
N VAL A 121 2.91 0.97 0.60
CA VAL A 121 2.25 2.10 1.29
C VAL A 121 1.37 1.61 2.45
N VAL A 122 0.67 0.49 2.28
CA VAL A 122 -0.17 -0.10 3.31
C VAL A 122 0.70 -0.70 4.42
N ASP A 123 1.72 -1.48 4.08
CA ASP A 123 2.62 -2.09 5.07
C ASP A 123 3.42 -1.04 5.85
N ALA A 124 3.93 0.00 5.19
CA ALA A 124 4.61 1.09 5.90
C ALA A 124 3.67 1.85 6.87
N LEU A 125 2.35 1.77 6.70
CA LEU A 125 1.37 2.33 7.64
C LEU A 125 0.81 1.29 8.64
N ASP A 126 1.25 0.04 8.56
CA ASP A 126 0.86 -1.02 9.47
C ASP A 126 1.74 -0.99 10.74
N PRO A 127 1.17 -0.79 11.93
CA PRO A 127 1.89 -0.87 13.19
C PRO A 127 2.67 -2.19 13.40
N ALA A 128 2.20 -3.32 12.85
CA ALA A 128 2.90 -4.60 12.93
C ALA A 128 4.23 -4.60 12.13
N HIS A 129 4.37 -3.70 11.17
CA HIS A 129 5.56 -3.55 10.32
C HIS A 129 6.51 -2.46 10.85
N HIS A 130 6.20 -1.87 12.01
CA HIS A 130 7.02 -0.85 12.68
C HIS A 130 7.94 -1.41 13.75
N ILE A 131 7.82 -2.70 14.06
CA ILE A 131 8.58 -3.41 15.07
C ILE A 131 9.71 -4.21 14.43
N GLY A 132 10.74 -4.48 15.23
CA GLY A 132 11.90 -5.23 14.76
C GLY A 132 13.01 -4.35 14.18
N GLN A 133 13.98 -5.03 13.59
CA GLN A 133 15.22 -4.44 13.09
C GLN A 133 15.78 -5.26 11.93
N HIS A 134 16.63 -4.61 11.13
CA HIS A 134 17.31 -5.30 10.03
C HIS A 134 18.23 -6.39 10.57
N SER A 135 18.24 -7.53 9.91
CA SER A 135 19.12 -8.66 10.23
C SER A 135 19.81 -9.18 8.98
N ALA A 136 21.11 -9.44 9.08
CA ALA A 136 21.89 -9.98 7.96
C ALA A 136 21.82 -11.52 7.84
N LYS A 137 21.09 -12.20 8.74
CA LYS A 137 21.12 -13.67 8.87
C LYS A 137 20.66 -14.41 7.61
N HIS A 138 19.73 -13.85 6.85
CA HIS A 138 19.22 -14.41 5.60
C HIS A 138 18.94 -13.31 4.57
N PRO A 139 19.19 -13.53 3.26
CA PRO A 139 18.95 -12.50 2.24
C PRO A 139 17.49 -12.07 2.10
N VAL A 140 16.55 -13.03 2.20
CA VAL A 140 15.10 -12.81 2.04
C VAL A 140 14.46 -12.39 3.38
N TYR A 141 14.77 -13.13 4.45
CA TYR A 141 14.28 -12.86 5.81
C TYR A 141 15.21 -11.91 6.57
N ASN A 142 15.58 -10.81 5.94
CA ASN A 142 16.56 -9.85 6.46
C ASN A 142 15.96 -8.86 7.48
N TRP A 143 14.90 -9.28 8.17
CA TRP A 143 14.22 -8.53 9.22
C TRP A 143 13.90 -9.45 10.38
N GLU A 144 14.18 -9.00 11.59
CA GLU A 144 13.87 -9.69 12.84
C GLU A 144 12.67 -9.03 13.50
N ASP A 145 11.51 -9.66 13.37
CA ASP A 145 10.30 -9.31 14.11
C ASP A 145 10.24 -10.15 15.41
N PRO A 146 10.11 -9.54 16.60
CA PRO A 146 10.09 -10.28 17.87
C PRO A 146 8.84 -11.16 18.07
N TYR A 147 7.81 -10.99 17.25
CA TYR A 147 6.53 -11.71 17.31
C TYR A 147 6.23 -12.52 16.04
N LEU A 148 7.20 -12.69 15.14
CA LEU A 148 7.07 -13.56 13.97
C LEU A 148 8.36 -14.35 13.79
N LEU A 149 8.26 -15.66 13.55
CA LEU A 149 9.43 -16.46 13.20
C LEU A 149 9.59 -16.47 11.68
N SER A 150 10.59 -15.74 11.19
CA SER A 150 10.88 -15.68 9.76
C SER A 150 11.22 -17.07 9.19
N GLY A 151 10.62 -17.41 8.06
CA GLY A 151 10.75 -18.73 7.42
C GLY A 151 9.90 -19.87 8.02
N ALA A 152 9.16 -19.62 9.12
CA ALA A 152 8.25 -20.63 9.66
C ALA A 152 6.94 -20.74 8.86
N PRO A 153 6.30 -21.93 8.84
CA PRO A 153 5.03 -22.12 8.14
C PRO A 153 3.91 -21.19 8.64
N PHE A 154 2.97 -20.85 7.74
CA PHE A 154 1.84 -19.98 8.05
C PHE A 154 1.08 -20.39 9.32
N LEU A 155 0.73 -21.68 9.46
CA LEU A 155 -0.03 -22.17 10.62
C LEU A 155 0.72 -22.01 11.94
N TYR A 156 2.06 -22.03 11.91
CA TYR A 156 2.88 -21.78 13.10
C TYR A 156 2.85 -20.29 13.50
N ASN A 157 2.93 -19.39 12.52
CA ASN A 157 2.92 -17.94 12.75
C ASN A 157 1.52 -17.37 12.96
N PHE A 158 0.46 -18.03 12.50
CA PHE A 158 -0.92 -17.54 12.58
C PHE A 158 -1.38 -17.09 13.99
N PRO A 159 -1.15 -17.86 15.08
CA PRO A 159 -1.54 -17.42 16.41
C PRO A 159 -0.63 -16.34 17.01
N LYS A 160 0.46 -15.95 16.34
CA LYS A 160 1.39 -14.95 16.86
C LYS A 160 0.85 -13.53 16.68
N ARG A 161 1.36 -12.59 17.49
CA ARG A 161 0.83 -11.22 17.56
C ARG A 161 0.81 -10.52 16.20
N HIS A 162 1.86 -10.69 15.38
CA HIS A 162 1.93 -10.07 14.06
C HIS A 162 0.75 -10.49 13.18
N MET A 163 0.66 -11.78 12.85
CA MET A 163 -0.39 -12.32 11.98
C MET A 163 -1.79 -12.09 12.54
N TRP A 164 -1.96 -12.20 13.86
CA TRP A 164 -3.26 -11.98 14.49
C TRP A 164 -3.74 -10.53 14.37
N PHE A 165 -2.84 -9.56 14.55
CA PHE A 165 -3.16 -8.14 14.39
C PHE A 165 -3.62 -7.83 12.97
N GLU A 166 -2.89 -8.33 11.98
CA GLU A 166 -3.19 -8.14 10.57
C GLU A 166 -4.53 -8.77 10.18
N PHE A 167 -4.76 -10.03 10.56
CA PHE A 167 -5.99 -10.74 10.27
C PHE A 167 -7.21 -10.04 10.88
N ARG A 168 -7.13 -9.64 12.16
CA ARG A 168 -8.23 -8.93 12.83
C ARG A 168 -8.49 -7.55 12.22
N SER A 169 -7.44 -6.84 11.83
CA SER A 169 -7.55 -5.58 11.10
C SER A 169 -8.26 -5.77 9.76
N ALA A 170 -7.91 -6.82 9.01
CA ALA A 170 -8.57 -7.16 7.75
C ALA A 170 -10.08 -7.42 7.96
N CYS A 171 -10.47 -8.17 9.00
CA CYS A 171 -11.88 -8.34 9.36
C CYS A 171 -12.57 -6.99 9.60
N PHE A 172 -11.98 -6.11 10.41
CA PHE A 172 -12.56 -4.78 10.67
C PHE A 172 -12.75 -3.97 9.39
N LEU A 173 -11.79 -4.00 8.47
CA LEU A 173 -11.89 -3.30 7.20
C LEU A 173 -12.97 -3.91 6.30
N TYR A 174 -13.05 -5.24 6.21
CA TYR A 174 -14.07 -5.95 5.43
C TYR A 174 -15.48 -5.50 5.80
N TRP A 175 -15.78 -5.41 7.10
CA TRP A 175 -17.10 -4.94 7.59
C TRP A 175 -17.35 -3.44 7.30
N GLN A 176 -16.31 -2.63 7.13
CA GLN A 176 -16.41 -1.18 6.95
C GLN A 176 -16.22 -0.71 5.50
N GLN A 177 -15.91 -1.63 4.58
CA GLN A 177 -15.52 -1.28 3.21
C GLN A 177 -16.57 -0.44 2.48
N LYS A 178 -17.87 -0.75 2.62
CA LYS A 178 -18.97 0.03 2.01
C LYS A 178 -19.01 1.45 2.55
N ARG A 179 -18.78 1.63 3.87
CA ARG A 179 -18.75 2.95 4.51
C ARG A 179 -17.57 3.78 4.01
N TYR A 180 -16.37 3.20 3.89
CA TYR A 180 -15.21 3.91 3.33
C TYR A 180 -15.34 4.18 1.84
N ALA A 181 -15.97 3.26 1.11
CA ALA A 181 -16.33 3.46 -0.28
C ALA A 181 -17.33 4.59 -0.45
N LEU A 182 -18.13 4.98 0.56
CA LEU A 182 -19.06 6.11 0.53
C LEU A 182 -18.48 7.43 1.08
N ARG A 183 -17.56 7.35 2.04
CA ARG A 183 -16.96 8.49 2.76
C ARG A 183 -16.15 9.39 1.82
N ARG A 184 -16.38 10.70 1.85
CA ARG A 184 -15.52 11.65 1.10
C ARG A 184 -14.20 11.84 1.83
N PHE A 185 -13.09 11.55 1.14
CA PHE A 185 -11.76 11.89 1.60
C PHE A 185 -11.21 13.09 0.84
N HIS A 186 -10.50 13.97 1.53
CA HIS A 186 -9.72 15.01 0.89
C HIS A 186 -8.43 14.38 0.34
N ILE A 187 -8.36 14.23 -0.99
CA ILE A 187 -7.16 13.77 -1.69
C ILE A 187 -6.58 14.99 -2.39
N PRO A 188 -5.35 15.42 -2.05
CA PRO A 188 -4.70 16.54 -2.71
C PRO A 188 -4.67 16.32 -4.23
N ARG A 189 -5.22 17.26 -4.99
CA ARG A 189 -5.25 17.23 -6.46
C ARG A 189 -4.20 18.15 -7.10
N ARG A 190 -3.33 18.75 -6.28
CA ARG A 190 -2.28 19.65 -6.75
C ARG A 190 -1.11 18.83 -7.27
N ARG A 191 -0.37 19.42 -8.22
CA ARG A 191 0.91 18.87 -8.67
C ARG A 191 1.89 19.05 -7.53
N THR A 192 2.40 17.94 -7.01
CA THR A 192 3.34 17.95 -5.90
C THR A 192 4.56 17.15 -6.31
N ASP A 193 5.73 17.62 -5.92
CA ASP A 193 6.96 16.87 -6.14
C ASP A 193 6.97 15.58 -5.32
N VAL A 194 7.55 14.51 -5.87
CA VAL A 194 7.60 13.19 -5.24
C VAL A 194 8.28 13.25 -3.88
N ALA A 195 9.37 14.03 -3.75
CA ALA A 195 10.08 14.18 -2.50
C ALA A 195 9.19 14.81 -1.42
N HIS A 196 8.30 15.74 -1.79
CA HIS A 196 7.32 16.30 -0.86
C HIS A 196 6.28 15.27 -0.42
N ILE A 197 5.79 14.43 -1.33
CA ILE A 197 4.81 13.37 -1.02
C ILE A 197 5.44 12.33 -0.10
N LEU A 198 6.66 11.88 -0.38
CA LEU A 198 7.40 10.93 0.45
C LEU A 198 7.68 11.50 1.85
N ARG A 199 8.10 12.77 1.96
CA ARG A 199 8.26 13.43 3.27
C ARG A 199 6.95 13.51 4.05
N ALA A 200 5.84 13.83 3.39
CA ALA A 200 4.51 13.84 4.01
C ALA A 200 4.08 12.43 4.44
N PHE A 201 4.41 11.42 3.65
CA PHE A 201 4.14 10.03 3.95
C PHE A 201 4.96 9.52 5.14
N LYS A 202 6.27 9.80 5.23
CA LYS A 202 7.09 9.48 6.41
C LYS A 202 6.51 10.10 7.69
N ARG A 203 5.96 11.32 7.63
CA ARG A 203 5.25 11.94 8.77
C ARG A 203 3.97 11.18 9.16
N ARG A 204 3.23 10.66 8.18
CA ARG A 204 2.04 9.82 8.41
C ARG A 204 2.41 8.50 9.09
N VAL A 205 3.45 7.83 8.61
CA VAL A 205 4.00 6.61 9.22
C VAL A 205 4.39 6.84 10.69
N ARG A 206 5.18 7.88 10.96
CA ARG A 206 5.52 8.27 12.35
C ARG A 206 4.30 8.64 13.20
N HIS A 207 3.27 9.24 12.60
CA HIS A 207 2.04 9.55 13.33
C HIS A 207 1.30 8.27 13.73
N VAL A 208 1.14 7.30 12.83
CA VAL A 208 0.53 6.00 13.14
C VAL A 208 1.30 5.30 14.26
N HIS A 209 2.64 5.28 14.17
CA HIS A 209 3.49 4.68 15.18
C HIS A 209 3.23 5.25 16.59
N ARG A 210 3.19 6.59 16.72
CA ARG A 210 2.93 7.28 18.00
C ARG A 210 1.56 6.99 18.62
N LEU A 211 0.60 6.50 17.83
CA LEU A 211 -0.70 6.10 18.37
C LEU A 211 -0.61 4.82 19.21
N ASN A 212 0.52 4.09 19.15
CA ASN A 212 0.78 2.83 19.85
C ASN A 212 -0.34 1.81 19.62
N ILE A 213 -0.85 1.75 18.38
CA ILE A 213 -2.01 0.90 18.03
C ILE A 213 -1.69 -0.56 18.31
N TYR A 214 -0.49 -1.02 17.91
CA TYR A 214 -0.07 -2.41 18.06
C TYR A 214 -0.08 -2.84 19.53
N GLU A 215 0.56 -2.09 20.42
CA GLU A 215 0.57 -2.43 21.86
C GLU A 215 -0.83 -2.33 22.48
N LYS A 216 -1.59 -1.28 22.16
CA LYS A 216 -2.97 -1.12 22.65
C LYS A 216 -3.89 -2.24 22.20
N PHE A 217 -3.63 -2.84 21.04
CA PHE A 217 -4.44 -3.93 20.50
C PHE A 217 -4.36 -5.19 21.36
N PHE A 218 -3.19 -5.47 21.93
CA PHE A 218 -2.96 -6.65 22.78
C PHE A 218 -3.19 -6.39 24.27
N HIS A 219 -3.39 -5.13 24.67
CA HIS A 219 -3.75 -4.76 26.04
C HIS A 219 -5.27 -4.74 26.23
N LYS A 220 -5.80 -5.55 27.15
CA LYS A 220 -7.25 -5.77 27.33
C LYS A 220 -8.03 -4.45 27.49
N ASP A 221 -7.53 -3.54 28.31
CA ASP A 221 -8.22 -2.26 28.61
C ASP A 221 -8.17 -1.25 27.46
N LEU A 222 -7.28 -1.45 26.48
CA LEU A 222 -7.02 -0.49 25.41
C LEU A 222 -7.52 -0.99 24.04
N HIS A 223 -8.08 -2.20 23.97
CA HIS A 223 -8.52 -2.81 22.72
C HIS A 223 -9.59 -1.97 22.00
N VAL A 224 -10.52 -1.33 22.73
CA VAL A 224 -11.52 -0.42 22.14
C VAL A 224 -10.84 0.79 21.49
N THR A 225 -9.87 1.39 22.18
CA THR A 225 -9.08 2.52 21.69
C THR A 225 -8.26 2.12 20.45
N ALA A 226 -7.61 0.95 20.48
CA ALA A 226 -6.88 0.42 19.34
C ALA A 226 -7.79 0.25 18.11
N LYS A 227 -8.96 -0.38 18.28
CA LYS A 227 -9.95 -0.53 17.22
C LYS A 227 -10.42 0.83 16.68
N GLN A 228 -10.64 1.82 17.54
CA GLN A 228 -11.00 3.17 17.10
C GLN A 228 -9.89 3.82 16.29
N HIS A 229 -8.62 3.69 16.69
CA HIS A 229 -7.49 4.21 15.92
C HIS A 229 -7.34 3.50 14.57
N ILE A 230 -7.49 2.17 14.53
CA ILE A 230 -7.50 1.39 13.28
C ILE A 230 -8.56 1.93 12.31
N LEU A 231 -9.80 2.07 12.79
CA LEU A 231 -10.93 2.49 11.95
C LEU A 231 -10.93 3.98 11.59
N ARG A 232 -10.59 4.86 12.54
CA ARG A 232 -10.76 6.31 12.35
C ARG A 232 -9.51 6.99 11.83
N VAL A 233 -8.34 6.37 11.99
CA VAL A 233 -7.06 6.97 11.61
C VAL A 233 -6.31 6.10 10.61
N MET A 234 -5.96 4.86 10.96
CA MET A 234 -5.09 4.00 10.16
C MET A 234 -5.66 3.71 8.77
N PHE A 235 -6.88 3.15 8.66
CA PHE A 235 -7.48 2.86 7.35
C PHE A 235 -7.73 4.11 6.49
N PRO A 236 -8.31 5.21 7.01
CA PRO A 236 -8.37 6.47 6.28
C PRO A 236 -7.01 6.95 5.77
N MET A 237 -5.95 6.80 6.57
CA MET A 237 -4.61 7.21 6.20
C MET A 237 -4.02 6.33 5.10
N MET A 238 -4.23 5.02 5.14
CA MET A 238 -3.85 4.10 4.07
C MET A 238 -4.57 4.45 2.77
N ILE A 239 -5.90 4.53 2.79
CA ILE A 239 -6.73 4.86 1.61
C ILE A 239 -6.29 6.18 0.99
N THR A 240 -6.15 7.23 1.80
CA THR A 240 -5.76 8.55 1.29
C THR A 240 -4.31 8.61 0.81
N SER A 241 -3.41 7.79 1.36
CA SER A 241 -2.02 7.73 0.90
C SER A 241 -1.94 7.02 -0.44
N VAL A 242 -2.56 5.84 -0.58
CA VAL A 242 -2.62 5.11 -1.87
C VAL A 242 -3.26 5.99 -2.95
N SER A 243 -4.42 6.61 -2.66
CA SER A 243 -5.06 7.53 -3.61
C SER A 243 -4.18 8.72 -4.00
N HIS A 244 -3.41 9.28 -3.06
CA HIS A 244 -2.53 10.41 -3.35
C HIS A 244 -1.35 10.00 -4.23
N PHE A 245 -0.71 8.86 -3.94
CA PHE A 245 0.40 8.34 -4.73
C PHE A 245 -0.02 8.02 -6.16
N TRP A 246 -1.10 7.25 -6.37
CA TRP A 246 -1.60 6.94 -7.70
C TRP A 246 -2.01 8.19 -8.49
N LEU A 247 -2.72 9.13 -7.85
CA LEU A 247 -3.11 10.38 -8.50
C LEU A 247 -1.90 11.25 -8.86
N SER A 248 -0.88 11.28 -8.00
CA SER A 248 0.37 12.00 -8.26
C SER A 248 1.14 11.38 -9.42
N ALA A 249 1.25 10.05 -9.48
CA ALA A 249 1.92 9.36 -10.57
C ALA A 249 1.29 9.74 -11.93
N LEU A 250 -0.05 9.73 -12.01
CA LEU A 250 -0.78 10.20 -13.19
C LEU A 250 -0.47 11.66 -13.56
N PHE A 251 -0.39 12.56 -12.58
CA PHE A 251 -0.06 13.97 -12.85
C PHE A 251 1.38 14.14 -13.31
N GLN A 252 2.31 13.39 -12.73
CA GLN A 252 3.72 13.42 -13.10
C GLN A 252 3.91 12.89 -14.53
N THR A 253 3.32 11.75 -14.89
CA THR A 253 3.38 11.20 -16.25
C THR A 253 2.85 12.19 -17.29
N ARG A 254 1.71 12.85 -17.00
CA ARG A 254 1.16 13.88 -17.90
C ARG A 254 2.07 15.08 -18.08
N ARG A 255 2.78 15.50 -17.03
CA ARG A 255 3.76 16.59 -17.10
C ARG A 255 4.94 16.20 -17.99
N LEU A 256 5.47 14.99 -17.82
CA LEU A 256 6.60 14.49 -18.60
C LEU A 256 6.24 14.34 -20.09
N ARG A 257 5.06 13.81 -20.42
CA ARG A 257 4.58 13.73 -21.82
C ARG A 257 4.47 15.10 -22.49
N ARG A 258 3.95 16.11 -21.78
CA ARG A 258 3.86 17.49 -22.32
C ARG A 258 5.23 18.09 -22.62
N ARG A 259 6.22 17.87 -21.76
CA ARG A 259 7.59 18.34 -21.97
C ARG A 259 8.27 17.66 -23.17
N SER A 260 8.02 16.36 -23.36
CA SER A 260 8.53 15.64 -24.53
C SER A 260 7.97 16.21 -25.83
N ASN A 261 6.66 16.50 -25.87
CA ASN A 261 6.01 17.02 -27.07
C ASN A 261 6.42 18.47 -27.39
N SER A 262 6.67 19.32 -26.38
CA SER A 262 7.14 20.69 -26.61
C SER A 262 8.56 20.76 -27.18
N ASN A 263 9.40 19.76 -26.90
CA ASN A 263 10.75 19.69 -27.43
C ASN A 263 10.77 19.18 -28.89
N ILE A 264 9.78 18.39 -29.30
CA ILE A 264 9.65 17.90 -30.68
C ILE A 264 9.08 19.01 -31.60
N SER A 265 8.24 19.91 -31.07
CA SER A 265 7.68 21.04 -31.85
C SER A 265 8.63 22.23 -32.03
N LEU A 266 9.85 22.15 -31.51
CA LEU A 266 10.91 23.17 -31.63
C LEU A 266 12.09 22.70 -32.50
N LEU A 267 11.97 21.52 -33.11
CA LEU A 267 12.87 20.95 -34.11
C LEU A 267 12.13 20.87 -35.45
#